data_AF-A0A833SZI6-F1
#
_entry.id   AF-A0A833SZI6-F1
#
_cell.length_a   1.000
_cell.length_b   1.000
_cell.length_c   1.000
_cell.angle_alpha   90.00
_cell.angle_beta   90.00
_cell.angle_gamma   90.00
#
_symmetry.space_group_name_H-M   'P 1'
#
loop_
_entity.id
_entity.type
_entity.pdbx_description
1 polymer ?
#
loop_
_entity_poly.entity_id
_entity_poly.type
_entity_poly.pdbx_seq_one_letter_code
_entity_poly.pdbx_strand_id
1 'polypeptide(L)'
;MPAQEAIDVLKSIQSSDSFKYYQRYITMYDGYMINLFGSGYYRPDRFIDESATAVEKMARAYIWADNGIDERYVREFLGLLRKKDDEVLKNPYYRFYKDSLKKGQS
;
A
#
# COMPACT_ATOMS: atom_id res chain seq x y z
N MET A 1 -0.89 16.34 6.75
CA MET A 1 -0.93 16.46 5.27
C MET A 1 -2.21 15.81 4.75
N PRO A 2 -3.06 16.53 3.98
CA PRO A 2 -4.22 15.98 3.30
C PRO A 2 -3.83 14.92 2.25
N ALA A 3 -4.76 14.01 1.94
CA ALA A 3 -4.52 12.91 1.00
C ALA A 3 -4.14 13.40 -0.42
N GLN A 4 -4.80 14.45 -0.91
CA GLN A 4 -4.52 15.00 -2.25
C GLN A 4 -3.12 15.57 -2.36
N GLU A 5 -2.69 16.33 -1.35
CA GLU A 5 -1.33 16.88 -1.28
C GLU A 5 -0.27 15.76 -1.28
N ALA A 6 -0.52 14.67 -0.53
CA ALA A 6 0.36 13.52 -0.53
C ALA A 6 0.47 12.83 -1.90
N ILE A 7 -0.64 12.75 -2.64
CA ILE A 7 -0.67 12.20 -4.01
C ILE A 7 0.12 13.09 -4.97
N ASP A 8 0.00 14.40 -4.85
CA ASP A 8 0.69 15.33 -5.74
C ASP A 8 2.21 15.35 -5.48
N VAL A 9 2.62 15.25 -4.22
CA VAL A 9 4.03 15.01 -3.85
C VAL A 9 4.51 13.66 -4.38
N LEU A 10 3.74 12.59 -4.22
CA LEU A 10 4.10 11.27 -4.75
C LEU A 10 4.38 11.34 -6.27
N LYS A 11 3.48 11.96 -7.04
CA LYS A 11 3.65 12.10 -8.50
C LYS A 11 4.92 12.87 -8.87
N SER A 12 5.29 13.89 -8.11
CA SER A 12 6.48 14.69 -8.41
C SER A 12 7.79 13.93 -8.16
N ILE A 13 7.79 12.94 -7.25
CA ILE A 13 8.97 12.14 -6.92
C ILE A 13 9.00 10.77 -7.60
N GLN A 14 7.91 10.34 -8.24
CA GLN A 14 7.74 8.97 -8.75
C GLN A 14 8.78 8.55 -9.80
N SER A 15 9.31 9.49 -10.58
CA SER A 15 10.35 9.25 -11.58
C SER A 15 11.77 9.23 -11.01
N SER A 16 11.95 9.63 -9.74
CA SER A 16 13.26 9.73 -9.09
C SER A 16 13.88 8.37 -8.79
N ASP A 17 15.21 8.30 -8.71
CA ASP A 17 15.90 7.06 -8.33
C ASP A 17 15.59 6.65 -6.89
N SER A 18 15.44 7.60 -5.97
CA SER A 18 15.02 7.33 -4.59
C SER A 18 13.68 6.60 -4.53
N PHE A 19 12.71 7.00 -5.36
CA PHE A 19 11.43 6.31 -5.43
C PHE A 19 11.59 4.88 -5.98
N LYS A 20 12.41 4.68 -7.03
CA LYS A 20 12.69 3.33 -7.56
C LYS A 20 13.32 2.41 -6.52
N TYR A 21 14.26 2.92 -5.72
CA TYR A 21 14.84 2.16 -4.60
C TYR A 21 13.79 1.79 -3.56
N TYR A 22 12.94 2.74 -3.19
CA TYR A 22 11.84 2.49 -2.26
C TYR A 22 10.85 1.45 -2.82
N GLN A 23 10.46 1.56 -4.10
CA GLN A 23 9.60 0.58 -4.77
C GLN A 23 10.19 -0.83 -4.74
N ARG A 24 11.49 -0.96 -5.02
CA ARG A 24 12.19 -2.25 -4.94
C ARG A 24 12.17 -2.82 -3.52
N TYR A 25 12.46 -1.98 -2.52
CA TYR A 25 12.42 -2.37 -1.10
C TYR A 25 11.04 -2.88 -0.70
N ILE A 26 9.98 -2.10 -0.97
CA ILE A 26 8.60 -2.47 -0.65
C ILE A 26 8.19 -3.77 -1.35
N THR A 27 8.53 -3.93 -2.63
CA THR A 27 8.23 -5.15 -3.39
C THR A 27 8.85 -6.39 -2.73
N MET A 28 10.13 -6.30 -2.32
CA MET A 28 10.81 -7.40 -1.65
C MET A 28 10.25 -7.68 -0.25
N TYR A 29 9.99 -6.62 0.53
CA TYR A 29 9.45 -6.74 1.87
C TYR A 29 8.05 -7.36 1.86
N ASP A 30 7.12 -6.82 1.05
CA ASP A 30 5.75 -7.32 0.99
C ASP A 30 5.68 -8.73 0.42
N GLY A 31 6.53 -9.06 -0.57
CA GLY A 31 6.66 -10.44 -1.06
C GLY A 31 7.11 -11.41 0.04
N TYR A 32 8.08 -11.02 0.86
CA TYR A 32 8.51 -11.80 2.02
C TYR A 32 7.38 -11.97 3.04
N MET A 33 6.65 -10.90 3.37
CA MET A 33 5.54 -10.93 4.32
C MET A 33 4.38 -11.83 3.86
N ILE A 34 4.02 -11.76 2.58
CA ILE A 34 2.98 -12.63 1.99
C ILE A 34 3.38 -14.11 2.12
N ASN A 35 4.64 -14.45 1.82
CA ASN A 35 5.15 -15.81 1.97
C ASN A 35 5.15 -16.27 3.43
N LEU A 36 5.51 -15.39 4.38
CA LEU A 36 5.43 -15.70 5.80
C LEU A 36 3.99 -16.00 6.24
N PHE A 37 2.99 -15.23 5.79
CA PHE A 37 1.60 -15.50 6.17
C PHE A 37 1.09 -16.83 5.63
N GLY A 38 1.49 -17.19 4.40
CA GLY A 38 1.15 -18.48 3.80
C GLY A 38 1.74 -19.68 4.55
N SER A 39 2.85 -19.47 5.29
CA SER A 39 3.55 -20.54 6.00
C SER A 39 2.92 -20.95 7.35
N GLY A 40 2.00 -20.16 7.90
CA GLY A 40 1.35 -20.43 9.19
C GLY A 40 2.21 -20.18 10.44
N TYR A 41 3.48 -19.79 10.28
CA TYR A 41 4.43 -19.65 11.40
C TYR A 41 4.36 -18.31 12.13
N TYR A 42 4.00 -17.22 11.46
CA TYR A 42 4.03 -15.89 12.07
C TYR A 42 3.16 -14.88 11.32
N ARG A 43 2.31 -14.17 12.07
CA ARG A 43 1.52 -13.05 11.60
C ARG A 43 1.73 -11.88 12.57
N PRO A 44 2.47 -10.83 12.19
CA PRO A 44 2.68 -9.67 13.04
C PRO A 44 1.36 -9.03 13.43
N ASP A 45 1.29 -8.47 14.64
CA ASP A 45 0.13 -7.70 15.11
C ASP A 45 0.10 -6.26 14.53
N ARG A 46 1.24 -5.78 14.01
CA ARG A 46 1.40 -4.45 13.42
C ARG A 46 2.07 -4.56 12.06
N PHE A 47 1.39 -4.07 11.03
CA PHE A 47 1.84 -4.14 9.65
C PHE A 47 2.36 -2.78 9.17
N ILE A 48 1.57 -1.74 9.38
CA ILE A 48 1.96 -0.38 9.02
C ILE A 48 2.77 0.27 10.14
N ASP A 49 3.86 0.92 9.77
CA ASP A 49 4.51 1.87 10.66
C ASP A 49 3.55 3.06 10.84
N GLU A 50 3.04 3.23 12.06
CA GLU A 50 2.11 4.33 12.38
C GLU A 50 2.78 5.69 12.13
N SER A 51 4.11 5.77 12.28
CA SER A 51 4.91 6.96 12.05
C SER A 51 5.17 7.27 10.56
N ALA A 52 4.88 6.32 9.65
CA ALA A 52 5.06 6.54 8.22
C ALA A 52 4.22 7.73 7.71
N THR A 53 4.85 8.53 6.85
CA THR A 53 4.26 9.77 6.34
C THR A 53 3.06 9.47 5.41
N ALA A 54 2.20 10.46 5.20
CA ALA A 54 1.09 10.31 4.25
C ALA A 54 1.59 9.99 2.82
N VAL A 55 2.71 10.59 2.41
CA VAL A 55 3.35 10.34 1.10
C VAL A 55 3.84 8.89 1.02
N GLU A 56 4.50 8.39 2.05
CA GLU A 56 5.00 7.02 2.10
C GLU A 56 3.87 5.98 2.05
N LYS A 57 2.77 6.24 2.76
CA LYS A 57 1.57 5.39 2.74
C LYS A 57 0.90 5.39 1.36
N MET A 58 0.84 6.55 0.68
CA MET A 58 0.36 6.64 -0.70
C MET A 58 1.30 5.94 -1.69
N ALA A 59 2.61 6.10 -1.52
CA ALA A 59 3.63 5.43 -2.33
C ALA A 59 3.46 3.91 -2.24
N ARG A 60 3.31 3.38 -1.03
CA ARG A 60 3.10 1.94 -0.82
C ARG A 60 1.79 1.46 -1.44
N ALA A 61 0.70 2.23 -1.31
CA ALA A 61 -0.58 1.93 -1.94
C ALA A 61 -0.49 1.91 -3.48
N TYR A 62 0.27 2.84 -4.08
CA TYR A 62 0.57 2.81 -5.51
C TYR A 62 1.36 1.54 -5.89
N ILE A 63 2.42 1.21 -5.16
CA ILE A 63 3.26 0.03 -5.43
C ILE A 63 2.46 -1.27 -5.32
N TRP A 64 1.56 -1.39 -4.33
CA TRP A 64 0.66 -2.55 -4.24
C TRP A 64 -0.23 -2.70 -5.46
N ALA A 65 -0.74 -1.59 -5.99
CA ALA A 65 -1.56 -1.60 -7.20
C ALA A 65 -0.72 -1.99 -8.43
N ASP A 66 0.46 -1.39 -8.58
CA ASP A 66 1.44 -1.66 -9.65
C ASP A 66 1.85 -3.14 -9.70
N ASN A 67 2.04 -3.75 -8.53
CA ASN A 67 2.42 -5.15 -8.38
C ASN A 67 1.22 -6.12 -8.35
N GLY A 68 -0.02 -5.63 -8.46
CA GLY A 68 -1.22 -6.48 -8.39
C GLY A 68 -1.38 -7.24 -7.07
N ILE A 69 -0.97 -6.65 -5.95
CA ILE A 69 -1.05 -7.27 -4.62
C ILE A 69 -2.53 -7.48 -4.24
N ASP A 70 -2.82 -8.64 -3.64
CA ASP A 70 -4.19 -9.05 -3.27
C ASP A 70 -4.86 -8.09 -2.28
N GLU A 71 -6.16 -7.83 -2.49
CA GLU A 71 -6.91 -6.86 -1.71
C GLU A 71 -7.01 -7.24 -0.22
N ARG A 72 -7.04 -8.54 0.11
CA ARG A 72 -7.08 -9.00 1.49
C ARG A 72 -5.79 -8.62 2.21
N TYR A 73 -4.64 -8.76 1.55
CA TYR A 73 -3.36 -8.32 2.11
C TYR A 73 -3.34 -6.81 2.35
N VAL A 74 -3.77 -6.02 1.36
CA VAL A 74 -3.82 -4.56 1.48
C VAL A 74 -4.74 -4.13 2.64
N ARG A 75 -5.93 -4.75 2.76
CA ARG A 75 -6.87 -4.47 3.86
C ARG A 75 -6.28 -4.82 5.21
N GLU A 76 -5.65 -5.98 5.31
CA GLU A 76 -4.95 -6.40 6.51
C GLU A 76 -3.87 -5.40 6.92
N PHE A 77 -3.01 -5.01 5.97
CA PHE A 77 -1.92 -4.09 6.23
C PHE A 77 -2.41 -2.73 6.75
N LEU A 78 -3.57 -2.27 6.26
CA LEU A 78 -4.21 -1.03 6.67
C LEU A 78 -5.08 -1.17 7.95
N GLY A 79 -5.13 -2.35 8.58
CA GLY A 79 -5.99 -2.60 9.75
C GLY A 79 -7.49 -2.64 9.43
N LEU A 80 -7.84 -2.90 8.17
CA LEU A 80 -9.20 -2.88 7.62
C LEU A 80 -9.78 -4.28 7.37
N LEU A 81 -9.06 -5.36 7.69
CA LEU A 81 -9.45 -6.73 7.33
C LEU A 81 -10.86 -7.12 7.79
N ARG A 82 -11.31 -6.63 8.96
CA ARG A 82 -12.63 -6.91 9.54
C ARG A 82 -13.68 -5.84 9.24
N LYS A 83 -13.33 -4.83 8.44
CA LYS A 83 -14.22 -3.72 8.10
C LYS A 83 -15.06 -4.07 6.87
N LYS A 84 -16.27 -3.53 6.81
CA LYS A 84 -17.16 -3.68 5.64
C LYS A 84 -16.65 -2.82 4.48
N ASP A 85 -16.98 -3.19 3.25
CA ASP A 85 -16.47 -2.54 2.04
C ASP A 85 -16.69 -1.02 2.01
N ASP A 86 -17.85 -0.55 2.48
CA ASP A 86 -18.17 0.87 2.58
C ASP A 86 -17.29 1.62 3.59
N GLU A 87 -16.87 0.95 4.66
CA GLU A 87 -15.91 1.48 5.64
C GLU A 87 -14.48 1.46 5.10
N VAL A 88 -14.10 0.40 4.39
CA VAL A 88 -12.77 0.25 3.79
C VAL A 88 -12.53 1.37 2.77
N LEU A 89 -13.53 1.71 1.96
CA LEU A 89 -13.46 2.79 0.95
C LEU A 89 -13.32 4.21 1.55
N LYS A 90 -13.62 4.41 2.84
CA LYS A 90 -13.36 5.67 3.54
C LYS A 90 -11.88 5.88 3.83
N ASN A 91 -11.07 4.81 3.85
CA ASN A 91 -9.63 4.92 4.02
C ASN A 91 -8.99 5.48 2.73
N PRO A 92 -8.30 6.64 2.78
CA PRO A 92 -7.77 7.29 1.60
C PRO A 92 -6.70 6.47 0.88
N TYR A 93 -5.93 5.65 1.62
CA TYR A 93 -4.86 4.82 1.05
C TYR A 93 -5.44 3.61 0.32
N TYR A 94 -6.46 2.95 0.89
CA TYR A 94 -7.13 1.84 0.21
C TYR A 94 -7.84 2.31 -1.06
N ARG A 95 -8.55 3.46 -0.99
CA ARG A 95 -9.19 4.05 -2.16
C ARG A 95 -8.16 4.35 -3.26
N PHE A 96 -7.02 4.94 -2.90
CA PHE A 96 -5.96 5.25 -3.85
C PHE A 96 -5.35 3.99 -4.49
N TYR A 97 -5.15 2.92 -3.72
CA TYR A 97 -4.76 1.60 -4.25
C TYR A 97 -5.79 1.10 -5.29
N LYS A 98 -7.09 1.11 -4.98
CA LYS A 98 -8.14 0.66 -5.90
C LYS A 98 -8.19 1.50 -7.18
N ASP A 99 -8.02 2.81 -7.07
CA ASP A 99 -8.02 3.71 -8.22
C ASP A 99 -6.79 3.51 -9.10
N SER A 100 -5.64 3.19 -8.49
CA SER A 100 -4.39 2.92 -9.21
C SER A 100 -4.42 1.54 -9.90
N LEU A 101 -5.03 0.54 -9.26
CA LEU A 101 -5.16 -0.81 -9.82
C LEU A 101 -5.95 -0.80 -11.13
N LYS A 102 -7.03 0.01 -11.19
CA LYS A 102 -7.84 0.18 -12.41
C LYS A 102 -7.04 0.77 -13.58
N LYS A 103 -6.11 1.69 -13.29
CA LYS A 103 -5.29 2.35 -14.31
C LYS A 103 -4.25 1.43 -14.94
N GLY A 104 -3.74 0.45 -14.20
CA GLY A 104 -2.80 -0.55 -14.72
C GLY A 104 -3.45 -1.66 -15.57
N GLN A 105 -4.79 -1.74 -15.58
CA GLN A 105 -5.57 -2.71 -16.36
C GLN A 105 -6.18 -2.13 -17.66
N SER A 106 -5.91 -0.85 -17.96
CA SER A 106 -6.39 -0.15 -19.16
C SER A 106 -5.28 0.02 -20.18
#